data_AF-A0A7Y5Q4K4-F1
#
_entry.id   AF-A0A7Y5Q4K4-F1
#
_cell.length_a   1.000
_cell.length_b   1.000
_cell.length_c   1.000
_cell.angle_alpha   90.00
_cell.angle_beta   90.00
_cell.angle_gamma   90.00
#
_symmetry.space_group_name_H-M   'P 1'
#
loop_
_entity.id
_entity.type
_entity.pdbx_description
1 polymer ?
#
loop_
_entity_poly.entity_id
_entity_poly.type
_entity_poly.pdbx_seq_one_letter_code
_entity_poly.pdbx_strand_id
1 'polypeptide(L)'
;MTARERLMAAMRREEVDKVPCSPRLGEALKILYHQPQGDPTELALRAADPAELDLDPHFVTGSGVPAVVAATSGEVGGLVDVRCRRDVRDDGPCLLIERVFETPAGQLRELIREPKPGRLEYGLAPNPIRLEPLVKGSGDLPALACLLPDP
;
A
#
# COMPACT_ATOMS: atom_id res chain seq x y z
N MET A 1 -25.47 13.13 -10.19
CA MET A 1 -25.60 11.67 -9.93
C MET A 1 -24.93 11.30 -8.60
N THR A 2 -25.47 10.34 -7.85
CA THR A 2 -24.79 9.76 -6.68
C THR A 2 -23.61 8.87 -7.10
N ALA A 3 -22.73 8.48 -6.17
CA ALA A 3 -21.60 7.58 -6.49
C ALA A 3 -22.08 6.23 -7.05
N ARG A 4 -23.13 5.65 -6.46
CA ARG A 4 -23.74 4.40 -6.92
C ARG A 4 -24.41 4.56 -8.28
N GLU A 5 -25.22 5.60 -8.47
CA GLU A 5 -25.86 5.89 -9.77
C GLU A 5 -24.83 6.04 -10.87
N ARG A 6 -23.76 6.80 -10.62
CA ARG A 6 -22.69 7.02 -11.58
C ARG A 6 -21.95 5.74 -11.94
N LEU A 7 -21.60 4.90 -10.95
CA LEU A 7 -20.96 3.60 -11.21
C LEU A 7 -21.88 2.70 -12.06
N MET A 8 -23.16 2.61 -11.69
CA MET A 8 -24.13 1.78 -12.41
C MET A 8 -24.43 2.29 -13.83
N ALA A 9 -24.48 3.62 -14.02
CA ALA A 9 -24.67 4.24 -15.33
C ALA A 9 -23.44 4.00 -16.23
N ALA A 10 -22.23 4.21 -15.70
CA ALA A 10 -20.99 3.91 -16.41
C ALA A 10 -20.89 2.42 -16.79
N MET A 11 -21.24 1.48 -15.90
CA MET A 11 -21.29 0.04 -16.20
C MET A 11 -22.28 -0.31 -17.32
N ARG A 12 -23.31 0.52 -17.54
CA ARG A 12 -24.28 0.38 -18.64
C ARG A 12 -23.92 1.21 -19.88
N ARG A 13 -22.74 1.85 -19.89
CA ARG A 13 -22.29 2.77 -20.94
C ARG A 13 -23.26 3.95 -21.16
N GLU A 14 -23.89 4.41 -20.09
CA GLU A 14 -24.74 5.61 -20.08
C GLU A 14 -23.89 6.87 -19.82
N GLU A 15 -24.42 8.04 -20.20
CA GLU A 15 -23.76 9.32 -19.94
C GLU A 15 -23.65 9.59 -18.43
N VAL A 16 -22.47 10.04 -17.99
CA VAL A 16 -22.18 10.32 -16.58
C VAL A 16 -21.68 11.75 -16.41
N ASP A 17 -22.05 12.37 -15.30
CA ASP A 17 -21.63 13.73 -14.94
C ASP A 17 -20.11 13.87 -14.68
N LYS A 18 -19.42 12.74 -14.44
CA LYS A 18 -17.95 12.58 -14.38
C LYS A 18 -17.59 11.09 -14.39
N VAL A 19 -16.32 10.76 -14.66
CA VAL A 19 -15.82 9.38 -14.61
C VAL A 19 -15.91 8.84 -13.17
N PRO A 20 -16.58 7.70 -12.91
CA PRO A 20 -16.56 7.08 -11.59
C PRO A 20 -15.18 6.48 -11.29
N CYS A 21 -14.64 6.78 -10.12
CA CYS A 21 -13.40 6.18 -9.62
C CYS A 21 -13.73 5.02 -8.67
N SER A 22 -13.23 3.82 -8.96
CA SER A 22 -13.26 2.66 -8.06
C SER A 22 -11.88 2.48 -7.43
N PRO A 23 -11.61 3.04 -6.25
CA PRO A 23 -10.25 3.15 -5.69
C PRO A 23 -9.59 1.82 -5.29
N ARG A 24 -10.18 0.66 -5.61
CA ARG A 24 -9.65 -0.67 -5.27
C ARG A 24 -9.92 -1.74 -6.33
N LEU A 25 -10.09 -1.34 -7.59
CA LEU A 25 -10.34 -2.31 -8.66
C LEU A 25 -9.27 -3.42 -8.67
N GLY A 26 -7.99 -3.09 -8.51
CA GLY A 26 -6.91 -4.09 -8.48
C GLY A 26 -7.15 -5.21 -7.47
N GLU A 27 -7.60 -4.89 -6.25
CA GLU A 27 -7.92 -5.92 -5.25
C GLU A 27 -9.20 -6.69 -5.58
N ALA A 28 -10.19 -6.03 -6.18
CA ALA A 28 -11.41 -6.70 -6.64
C ALA A 28 -11.13 -7.71 -7.77
N LEU A 29 -10.21 -7.38 -8.69
CA LEU A 29 -9.81 -8.27 -9.78
C LEU A 29 -9.08 -9.52 -9.27
N LYS A 30 -8.23 -9.38 -8.24
CA LYS A 30 -7.61 -10.54 -7.58
C LYS A 30 -8.65 -11.51 -7.02
N ILE A 31 -9.74 -11.00 -6.45
CA ILE A 31 -10.86 -11.83 -5.98
C ILE A 31 -11.60 -12.45 -7.15
N LEU A 32 -12.03 -11.62 -8.11
CA LEU A 32 -12.83 -12.04 -9.26
C LEU A 32 -12.14 -13.14 -10.07
N TYR A 33 -10.82 -13.04 -10.22
CA TYR A 33 -10.02 -14.00 -10.98
C TYR A 33 -9.32 -15.05 -10.12
N HIS A 34 -9.58 -15.10 -8.81
CA HIS A 34 -8.95 -16.03 -7.86
C HIS A 34 -7.41 -16.02 -7.89
N GLN A 35 -6.81 -14.85 -8.07
CA GLN A 35 -5.36 -14.64 -8.15
C GLN A 35 -4.88 -13.69 -7.04
N PRO A 36 -4.73 -14.14 -5.78
CA PRO A 36 -4.29 -13.30 -4.66
C PRO A 36 -2.87 -12.72 -4.80
N GLN A 37 -2.04 -13.32 -5.65
CA GLN A 37 -0.71 -12.82 -6.00
C GLN A 37 -0.56 -12.52 -7.50
N GLY A 38 -1.68 -12.33 -8.21
CA GLY A 38 -1.64 -12.01 -9.64
C GLY A 38 -0.91 -10.70 -9.89
N ASP A 39 -0.17 -10.63 -11.01
CA ASP A 39 0.44 -9.40 -11.47
C ASP A 39 -0.68 -8.37 -11.72
N PRO A 40 -0.66 -7.20 -11.05
CA PRO A 40 -1.65 -6.15 -11.27
C PRO A 40 -1.80 -5.75 -12.75
N THR A 41 -0.73 -5.88 -13.53
CA THR A 41 -0.69 -5.60 -14.96
C THR A 41 -1.50 -6.64 -15.75
N GLU A 42 -1.30 -7.93 -15.47
CA GLU A 42 -2.04 -9.02 -16.11
C GLU A 42 -3.54 -8.91 -15.81
N LEU A 43 -3.88 -8.70 -14.54
CA LEU A 43 -5.28 -8.56 -14.10
C LEU A 43 -5.96 -7.37 -14.76
N ALA A 44 -5.25 -6.24 -14.89
CA ALA A 44 -5.76 -5.04 -15.55
C ALA A 44 -5.94 -5.24 -17.06
N LEU A 45 -5.01 -5.92 -17.74
CA LEU A 45 -5.15 -6.25 -19.17
C LEU A 45 -6.35 -7.16 -19.42
N ARG A 46 -6.60 -8.14 -18.54
CA ARG A 46 -7.77 -8.99 -18.63
C ARG A 46 -9.07 -8.20 -18.41
N ALA A 47 -9.08 -7.30 -17.43
CA ALA A 47 -10.23 -6.44 -17.17
C ALA A 47 -10.49 -5.42 -18.30
N ALA A 48 -9.48 -5.11 -19.11
CA ALA A 48 -9.63 -4.24 -20.27
C ALA A 48 -10.29 -4.92 -21.48
N ASP A 49 -10.41 -6.26 -21.49
CA ASP A 49 -11.12 -6.98 -22.54
C ASP A 49 -12.60 -6.53 -22.56
N PRO A 50 -13.13 -6.03 -23.70
CA PRO A 50 -14.53 -5.64 -23.83
C PRO A 50 -15.53 -6.76 -23.56
N ALA A 51 -15.12 -8.03 -23.66
CA ALA A 51 -15.93 -9.20 -23.33
C ALA A 51 -15.97 -9.50 -21.83
N GLU A 52 -15.07 -8.92 -21.03
CA GLU A 52 -14.97 -9.10 -19.57
C GLU A 52 -15.58 -7.90 -18.84
N LEU A 53 -14.84 -6.78 -18.76
CA LEU A 53 -15.25 -5.59 -18.01
C LEU A 53 -15.13 -4.27 -18.79
N ASP A 54 -14.50 -4.28 -19.98
CA ASP A 54 -14.34 -3.10 -20.84
C ASP A 54 -13.76 -1.88 -20.09
N LEU A 55 -12.78 -2.14 -19.23
CA LEU A 55 -12.20 -1.12 -18.38
C LEU A 55 -10.99 -0.44 -19.03
N ASP A 56 -10.85 0.88 -18.86
CA ASP A 56 -9.64 1.61 -19.23
C ASP A 56 -8.62 1.56 -18.08
N PRO A 57 -7.52 0.77 -18.18
CA PRO A 57 -6.61 0.57 -17.06
C PRO A 57 -5.70 1.77 -16.86
N HIS A 58 -5.79 2.40 -15.70
CA HIS A 58 -4.86 3.45 -15.28
C HIS A 58 -3.78 2.86 -14.37
N PHE A 59 -2.53 2.92 -14.83
CA PHE A 59 -1.37 2.49 -14.05
C PHE A 59 -0.69 3.68 -13.38
N VAL A 60 -0.52 3.60 -12.06
CA VAL A 60 0.32 4.55 -11.33
C VAL A 60 1.75 4.05 -11.42
N THR A 61 2.59 4.73 -12.20
CA THR A 61 4.03 4.50 -12.16
C THR A 61 4.54 4.95 -10.79
N GLY A 62 5.17 4.04 -10.03
CA GLY A 62 5.69 4.35 -8.70
C GLY A 62 6.64 5.55 -8.71
N SER A 63 6.72 6.25 -7.59
CA SER A 63 7.73 7.30 -7.42
C SER A 63 9.12 6.64 -7.36
N GLY A 64 10.11 7.22 -8.05
CA GLY A 64 11.51 6.80 -7.90
C GLY A 64 12.11 7.14 -6.52
N VAL A 65 11.36 7.84 -5.67
CA VAL A 65 11.77 8.20 -4.31
C VAL A 65 11.46 7.03 -3.36
N PRO A 66 12.45 6.55 -2.59
CA PRO A 66 12.24 5.49 -1.60
C PRO A 66 11.21 5.91 -0.54
N ALA A 67 10.16 5.09 -0.36
CA ALA A 67 9.11 5.34 0.61
C ALA A 67 9.49 4.81 2.01
N VAL A 68 10.61 5.27 2.57
CA VAL A 68 11.23 4.72 3.81
C VAL A 68 10.23 4.56 4.96
N VAL A 69 9.40 5.59 5.20
CA VAL A 69 8.44 5.61 6.31
C VAL A 69 7.22 4.71 6.05
N ALA A 70 6.82 4.57 4.78
CA ALA A 70 5.61 3.84 4.38
C ALA A 70 5.86 2.36 4.06
N ALA A 71 7.07 2.00 3.64
CA ALA A 71 7.42 0.64 3.26
C ALA A 71 7.54 -0.24 4.52
N THR A 72 6.63 -1.20 4.72
CA THR A 72 6.67 -2.17 5.83
C THR A 72 7.59 -3.36 5.55
N SER A 73 7.79 -3.65 4.26
CA SER A 73 8.43 -4.87 3.75
C SER A 73 9.70 -4.63 2.92
N GLY A 74 10.07 -3.37 2.66
CA GLY A 74 11.23 -3.01 1.85
C GLY A 74 12.52 -2.80 2.67
N GLU A 75 13.66 -2.97 2.00
CA GLU A 75 14.95 -2.53 2.53
C GLU A 75 14.96 -0.99 2.64
N VAL A 76 15.40 -0.51 3.80
CA VAL A 76 15.71 0.92 3.99
C VAL A 76 17.14 1.11 3.49
N GLY A 77 17.27 1.45 2.21
CA GLY A 77 18.55 1.73 1.55
C GLY A 77 18.67 3.18 1.10
N GLY A 78 19.90 3.67 0.97
CA GLY A 78 20.18 4.98 0.36
C GLY A 78 20.06 6.19 1.28
N LEU A 79 19.89 6.00 2.59
CA LEU A 79 19.96 7.09 3.57
C LEU A 79 21.37 7.26 4.13
N VAL A 80 21.85 8.50 4.17
CA VAL A 80 23.16 8.85 4.74
C VAL A 80 23.06 8.85 6.28
N ASP A 81 24.03 8.24 6.95
CA ASP A 81 24.14 8.18 8.42
C ASP A 81 22.94 7.59 9.18
N VAL A 82 22.06 6.86 8.49
CA VAL A 82 20.93 6.15 9.09
C VAL A 82 21.17 4.65 9.03
N ARG A 83 21.02 3.97 10.17
CA ARG A 83 20.98 2.50 10.23
C ARG A 83 19.58 2.04 10.59
N CYS A 84 19.05 1.10 9.81
CA CYS A 84 17.77 0.48 10.11
C CYS A 84 17.98 -0.98 10.48
N ARG A 85 17.59 -1.36 11.70
CA ARG A 85 17.43 -2.75 12.10
C ARG A 85 15.98 -3.14 11.95
N ARG A 86 15.74 -4.25 11.26
CA ARG A 86 14.40 -4.85 11.09
C ARG A 86 14.40 -6.25 11.69
N ASP A 87 13.42 -6.51 12.54
CA ASP A 87 13.15 -7.84 13.08
C ASP A 87 11.73 -8.26 12.72
N VAL A 88 11.56 -9.47 12.22
CA VAL A 88 10.27 -10.01 11.75
C VAL A 88 10.00 -11.31 12.47
N ARG A 89 8.90 -11.35 13.21
CA ARG A 89 8.47 -12.49 14.00
C ARG A 89 7.12 -13.01 13.52
N ASP A 90 6.94 -14.32 13.62
CA ASP A 90 5.65 -14.95 13.36
C ASP A 90 4.65 -14.58 14.46
N ASP A 91 3.44 -14.13 14.08
CA ASP A 91 2.32 -13.85 14.97
C ASP A 91 1.04 -14.50 14.42
N GLY A 92 1.10 -15.80 14.12
CA GLY A 92 -0.03 -16.59 13.66
C GLY A 92 -0.51 -16.15 12.26
N PRO A 93 -1.71 -15.56 12.10
CA PRO A 93 -2.15 -15.04 10.80
C PRO A 93 -1.40 -13.77 10.36
N CYS A 94 -0.58 -13.18 11.24
CA CYS A 94 0.16 -11.95 11.01
C CYS A 94 1.68 -12.17 11.16
N LEU A 95 2.44 -11.15 10.77
CA LEU A 95 3.82 -10.92 11.10
C LEU A 95 3.88 -9.73 12.06
N LEU A 96 4.71 -9.84 13.09
CA LEU A 96 5.13 -8.71 13.92
C LEU A 96 6.45 -8.18 13.36
N ILE A 97 6.44 -6.94 12.92
CA ILE A 97 7.58 -6.26 12.31
C ILE A 97 8.00 -5.13 13.22
N GLU A 98 9.19 -5.27 13.80
CA GLU A 98 9.84 -4.22 14.58
C GLU A 98 10.88 -3.54 13.72
N ARG A 99 10.84 -2.21 13.64
CA ARG A 99 11.89 -1.41 12.99
C ARG A 99 12.49 -0.45 13.99
N VAL A 100 13.81 -0.37 14.00
CA VAL A 100 14.58 0.59 14.80
C VAL A 100 15.51 1.34 13.88
N PHE A 101 15.36 2.65 13.83
CA PHE A 101 16.17 3.57 13.06
C PHE A 101 17.11 4.30 14.01
N GLU A 102 18.39 4.15 13.80
CA GLU A 102 19.43 4.94 14.44
C GLU A 102 19.78 6.08 13.49
N THR A 103 19.54 7.32 13.95
CA THR A 103 19.83 8.54 13.20
C THR A 103 20.75 9.44 14.02
N PRO A 104 21.44 10.43 13.40
CA PRO A 104 22.25 11.40 14.13
C PRO A 104 21.46 12.23 15.15
N ALA A 105 20.16 12.40 14.94
CA ALA A 105 19.28 13.21 15.79
C ALA A 105 18.50 12.40 16.84
N GLY A 106 18.72 11.08 16.91
CA GLY A 106 18.06 10.21 17.87
C GLY A 106 17.60 8.89 17.28
N GLN A 107 16.97 8.07 18.12
CA GLN A 107 16.44 6.77 17.72
C GLN A 107 14.93 6.85 17.50
N LEU A 108 14.45 6.25 16.41
CA LEU A 108 13.04 6.01 16.17
C LEU A 108 12.76 4.51 16.18
N ARG A 109 11.62 4.12 16.75
CA ARG A 109 11.18 2.73 16.83
C ARG A 109 9.73 2.63 16.43
N GLU A 110 9.36 1.54 15.77
CA GLU A 110 7.96 1.20 15.60
C GLU A 110 7.74 -0.31 15.66
N LEU A 111 6.49 -0.65 15.87
CA LEU A 111 6.01 -2.02 15.86
C LEU A 111 4.75 -2.10 15.00
N ILE A 112 4.79 -2.92 13.98
CA ILE A 112 3.71 -3.10 13.02
C ILE A 112 3.25 -4.56 13.08
N ARG A 113 1.94 -4.75 13.10
CA ARG A 113 1.31 -6.06 12.90
C ARG A 113 0.75 -6.10 11.49
N GLU A 114 1.38 -6.89 10.63
CA GLU A 114 1.05 -6.99 9.20
C GLU A 114 0.41 -8.36 8.92
N PRO A 115 -0.75 -8.45 8.26
CA PRO A 115 -1.30 -9.74 7.85
C PRO A 115 -0.33 -10.48 6.92
N LYS A 116 -0.29 -11.81 6.98
CA LYS A 116 0.54 -12.59 6.04
C LYS A 116 -0.03 -12.57 4.62
N PRO A 117 0.82 -12.50 3.58
CA PRO A 117 0.39 -12.64 2.19
C PRO A 117 -0.15 -14.06 1.90
N GLY A 118 -0.88 -14.20 0.80
CA GLY A 118 -1.35 -15.49 0.29
C GLY A 118 -2.81 -15.83 0.58
N ARG A 119 -3.54 -14.96 1.30
CA ARG A 119 -5.01 -15.03 1.37
C ARG A 119 -5.64 -14.10 0.34
N LEU A 120 -6.85 -14.43 -0.09
CA LEU A 120 -7.63 -13.64 -1.06
C LEU A 120 -7.95 -12.23 -0.55
N GLU A 121 -8.09 -12.06 0.76
CA GLU A 121 -8.37 -10.77 1.37
C GLU A 121 -7.11 -9.93 1.67
N TYR A 122 -5.91 -10.46 1.40
CA TYR A 122 -4.66 -9.73 1.63
C TYR A 122 -4.62 -8.44 0.78
N GLY A 123 -4.46 -7.29 1.44
CA GLY A 123 -4.55 -5.96 0.81
C GLY A 123 -5.93 -5.31 0.88
N LEU A 124 -6.97 -6.07 1.27
CA LEU A 124 -8.33 -5.57 1.54
C LEU A 124 -8.62 -5.47 3.03
N ALA A 125 -8.36 -6.56 3.75
CA ALA A 125 -8.51 -6.67 5.19
C ALA A 125 -7.82 -7.94 5.75
N PRO A 126 -7.34 -7.92 7.00
CA PRO A 126 -7.13 -6.72 7.80
C PRO A 126 -6.01 -5.85 7.21
N ASN A 127 -6.01 -4.56 7.51
CA ASN A 127 -4.87 -3.70 7.15
C ASN A 127 -3.74 -3.90 8.18
N PRO A 128 -2.49 -3.58 7.82
CA PRO A 128 -1.42 -3.47 8.79
C PRO A 128 -1.80 -2.47 9.89
N ILE A 129 -1.52 -2.82 11.14
CA ILE A 129 -1.79 -1.98 12.31
C ILE A 129 -0.45 -1.56 12.91
N ARG A 130 -0.25 -0.26 13.11
CA ARG A 130 0.87 0.24 13.91
C ARG A 130 0.50 0.07 15.38
N LEU A 131 1.13 -0.91 16.04
CA LEU A 131 0.98 -1.14 17.48
C LEU A 131 1.77 -0.10 18.28
N GLU A 132 2.95 0.28 17.77
CA GLU A 132 3.72 1.42 18.23
C GLU A 132 4.02 2.31 17.01
N PRO A 133 3.55 3.57 16.97
CA PRO A 133 3.84 4.46 15.85
C PRO A 133 5.31 4.88 15.86
N LEU A 134 5.86 5.13 14.66
CA LEU A 134 7.24 5.60 14.51
C LEU A 134 7.48 6.92 15.24
N VAL A 135 6.52 7.85 15.11
CA VAL A 135 6.50 9.18 15.75
C VAL A 135 5.53 9.14 16.92
N LYS A 136 6.03 9.37 18.14
CA LYS A 136 5.27 9.38 19.40
C LYS A 136 4.98 10.80 19.87
N GLY A 137 5.81 11.75 19.46
CA GLY A 137 5.62 13.17 19.79
C GLY A 137 6.54 14.09 19.00
N SER A 138 6.47 15.39 19.31
CA SER A 138 7.26 16.42 18.63
C SER A 138 8.78 16.25 18.81
N GLY A 139 9.23 15.60 19.88
CA GLY A 139 10.64 15.28 20.10
C GLY A 139 11.26 14.34 19.06
N ASP A 140 10.44 13.60 18.33
CA ASP A 140 10.87 12.65 17.30
C ASP A 140 11.09 13.32 15.93
N LEU A 141 10.65 14.57 15.75
CA LEU A 141 10.71 15.28 14.46
C LEU A 141 12.14 15.47 13.94
N PRO A 142 13.15 15.79 14.76
CA PRO A 142 14.54 15.87 14.28
C PRO A 142 15.04 14.54 13.72
N ALA A 143 14.75 13.42 14.37
CA ALA A 143 15.13 12.10 13.88
C ALA A 143 14.30 11.66 12.65
N LEU A 144 13.03 12.06 12.57
CA LEU A 144 12.18 11.79 11.41
C LEU A 144 12.70 12.50 10.15
N ALA A 145 13.22 13.72 10.29
CA ALA A 145 13.79 14.48 9.17
C ALA A 145 14.95 13.73 8.49
N CYS A 146 15.75 12.98 9.25
CA CYS A 146 16.83 12.15 8.70
C CYS A 146 16.32 10.97 7.82
N LEU A 147 15.03 10.63 7.87
CA LEU A 147 14.41 9.56 7.09
C LEU A 147 13.71 10.06 5.82
N LEU A 148 13.64 11.37 5.62
CA LEU A 148 12.96 12.01 4.50
C LEU A 148 14.00 12.56 3.51
N PRO A 149 13.66 12.64 2.21
CA PRO A 149 14.53 13.33 1.25
C PRO A 149 14.71 14.79 1.66
N ASP A 150 15.89 15.35 1.37
CA ASP A 150 16.08 16.80 1.45
C ASP A 150 15.06 17.49 0.53
N PRO A 151 14.40 18.56 1.00
CA PRO A 151 13.37 19.27 0.26
C PRO A 151 13.88 19.98 -1.01
#